data_AF-K9ZGF6-F1
#
_entry.id   AF-K9ZGF6-F1
#
_cell.length_a   1.000
_cell.length_b   1.000
_cell.length_c   1.000
_cell.angle_alpha   90.00
_cell.angle_beta   90.00
_cell.angle_gamma   90.00
#
_symmetry.space_group_name_H-M   'P 1'
#
loop_
_entity.id
_entity.type
_entity.pdbx_description
1 polymer ?
#
loop_
_entity_poly.entity_id
_entity_poly.type
_entity_poly.pdbx_seq_one_letter_code
_entity_poly.pdbx_strand_id
1 'polypeptide(L)'
;MLSINISELVIRNNANAKSFQRGEACYQMDSVLSVTQRGDEIQGEVQGSEEQPYRVTIASHSNEVTAICTCPYNYDGWCKHIVAVALTCDRQPNIIENRPSLAQLLDKLNHIQTQYLVQELVEEHPELIDEIDGYVTAIASPAPTAKTTKSPRKQTVNTAQIKAKVHQTFRDAVNSWESGYDYADETVNEELQSLIADAVECCEQDDGNNALAILEAITDACVSDWNYVDDYGMDKDEILPALNAAWCEAILSTELTPEECTDMQINLETWQDEWSADFSLAIASLQQGWDYPPLLQILAGNTTQSGMWENQEIPYYADDLALIRLKLLERQERYQEYLYLASSEGQTKQYLTMLGHLGRVEEAVATAQTQMSTMEEAFALAQTLQQQKALQQALNIALQGLSLPGKCQHQLGIWAAELAENLDDINAAIIARKIAFQGNPTYDDYRIIENLAKENWVNIKSDLLQILRTVTMYGITEAKVNIFLHEGLIIDAISCVNELHSYNSELIYRVMDAAISVNPEWVIENSRRRAEKIMDAGKSEYYRDAVEWLKKARAAYLASNQQAEWKRYYHQLMEIHGRKRKLMELLRQKVMG
;
A
#
# COMPACT_ATOMS: atom_id res chain seq x y z
N MET A 1 -14.74 -0.45 -30.19
CA MET A 1 -13.41 -0.63 -29.59
C MET A 1 -13.54 -0.22 -28.14
N LEU A 2 -13.08 -1.04 -27.22
CA LEU A 2 -13.02 -0.67 -25.81
C LEU A 2 -12.17 0.59 -25.66
N SER A 3 -12.68 1.62 -24.97
CA SER A 3 -11.87 2.80 -24.63
C SER A 3 -10.82 2.50 -23.54
N ILE A 4 -11.00 1.42 -22.77
CA ILE A 4 -10.06 0.93 -21.76
C ILE A 4 -9.20 -0.19 -22.36
N ASN A 5 -7.87 -0.10 -22.22
CA ASN A 5 -6.94 -1.14 -22.64
C ASN A 5 -6.88 -2.28 -21.61
N ILE A 6 -7.83 -3.22 -21.70
CA ILE A 6 -7.82 -4.45 -20.91
C ILE A 6 -7.22 -5.56 -21.77
N SER A 7 -5.95 -5.89 -21.54
CA SER A 7 -5.27 -7.02 -22.17
C SER A 7 -4.92 -8.08 -21.14
N GLU A 8 -4.74 -9.34 -21.57
CA GLU A 8 -4.33 -10.41 -20.65
C GLU A 8 -3.04 -10.08 -19.87
N LEU A 9 -2.11 -9.31 -20.46
CA LEU A 9 -0.91 -8.81 -19.77
C LEU A 9 -1.27 -7.89 -18.59
N VAL A 10 -2.19 -6.94 -18.79
CA VAL A 10 -2.69 -6.05 -17.72
C VAL A 10 -3.37 -6.87 -16.62
N ILE A 11 -4.18 -7.86 -16.98
CA ILE A 11 -4.87 -8.72 -16.01
C ILE A 11 -3.86 -9.52 -15.17
N ARG A 12 -2.81 -10.07 -15.81
CA ARG A 12 -1.76 -10.84 -15.12
C ARG A 12 -0.85 -9.97 -14.24
N ASN A 13 -0.59 -8.73 -14.64
CA ASN A 13 0.22 -7.80 -13.84
C ASN A 13 -0.54 -7.32 -12.60
N ASN A 14 -1.87 -7.25 -12.65
CA ASN A 14 -2.68 -6.75 -11.56
C ASN A 14 -3.26 -7.85 -10.67
N ALA A 15 -3.23 -9.13 -11.08
CA ALA A 15 -3.75 -10.25 -10.29
C ALA A 15 -2.64 -11.25 -9.93
N ASN A 16 -2.60 -11.71 -8.69
CA ASN A 16 -1.76 -12.84 -8.33
C ASN A 16 -2.20 -14.13 -9.07
N ALA A 17 -1.28 -15.11 -9.20
CA ALA A 17 -1.52 -16.32 -9.98
C ALA A 17 -2.76 -17.12 -9.54
N LYS A 18 -3.06 -17.14 -8.24
CA LYS A 18 -4.22 -17.87 -7.67
C LYS A 18 -5.54 -17.17 -8.00
N SER A 19 -5.58 -15.84 -7.89
CA SER A 19 -6.75 -15.03 -8.28
C SER A 19 -6.97 -15.08 -9.79
N PHE A 20 -5.91 -15.04 -10.59
CA PHE A 20 -5.99 -15.22 -12.03
C PHE A 20 -6.61 -16.57 -12.41
N GLN A 21 -6.08 -17.67 -11.87
CA GLN A 21 -6.59 -19.02 -12.15
C GLN A 21 -8.07 -19.18 -11.77
N ARG A 22 -8.47 -18.61 -10.62
CA ARG A 22 -9.87 -18.65 -10.17
C ARG A 22 -10.78 -17.78 -11.03
N GLY A 23 -10.30 -16.61 -11.45
CA GLY A 23 -11.06 -15.73 -12.35
C GLY A 23 -11.24 -16.33 -13.73
N GLU A 24 -10.22 -17.02 -14.26
CA GLU A 24 -10.34 -17.80 -15.50
C GLU A 24 -11.37 -18.92 -15.36
N ALA A 25 -11.45 -19.59 -14.21
CA ALA A 25 -12.50 -20.58 -13.95
C ALA A 25 -13.90 -19.92 -13.90
N CYS A 26 -14.06 -18.76 -13.26
CA CYS A 26 -15.32 -18.01 -13.24
C CYS A 26 -15.76 -17.58 -14.65
N TYR A 27 -14.81 -17.12 -15.48
CA TYR A 27 -15.07 -16.81 -16.89
C TYR A 27 -15.51 -18.06 -17.67
N GLN A 28 -14.81 -19.19 -17.52
CA GLN A 28 -15.17 -20.45 -18.20
C GLN A 28 -16.52 -21.04 -17.76
N MET A 29 -16.98 -20.69 -16.57
CA MET A 29 -18.28 -21.12 -16.01
C MET A 29 -19.43 -20.16 -16.38
N ASP A 30 -19.22 -19.18 -17.26
CA ASP A 30 -20.19 -18.14 -17.60
C ASP A 30 -20.78 -17.44 -16.35
N SER A 31 -19.95 -17.24 -15.31
CA SER A 31 -20.39 -16.61 -14.06
C SER A 31 -20.54 -15.09 -14.17
N VAL A 32 -20.11 -14.48 -15.27
CA VAL A 32 -20.29 -13.05 -15.55
C VAL A 32 -21.68 -12.86 -16.19
N LEU A 33 -22.59 -12.25 -15.45
CA LEU A 33 -24.01 -12.12 -15.81
C LEU A 33 -24.25 -10.97 -16.79
N SER A 34 -23.55 -9.86 -16.60
CA SER A 34 -23.67 -8.67 -17.44
C SER A 34 -22.36 -7.90 -17.47
N VAL A 35 -22.08 -7.23 -18.61
CA VAL A 35 -20.98 -6.28 -18.76
C VAL A 35 -21.48 -5.10 -19.58
N THR A 36 -21.41 -3.91 -19.00
CA THR A 36 -21.82 -2.67 -19.64
C THR A 36 -20.67 -1.68 -19.64
N GLN A 37 -20.54 -0.91 -20.71
CA GLN A 37 -19.54 0.15 -20.83
C GLN A 37 -20.22 1.51 -20.98
N ARG A 38 -19.75 2.50 -20.21
CA ARG A 38 -20.18 3.90 -20.27
C ARG A 38 -18.95 4.80 -20.27
N GLY A 39 -18.53 5.27 -21.45
CA GLY A 39 -17.27 6.02 -21.56
C GLY A 39 -16.07 5.16 -21.15
N ASP A 40 -15.24 5.67 -20.25
CA ASP A 40 -14.00 5.04 -19.76
C ASP A 40 -14.20 4.20 -18.49
N GLU A 41 -15.46 3.79 -18.23
CA GLU A 41 -15.84 2.88 -17.15
C GLU A 41 -16.58 1.66 -17.69
N ILE A 42 -16.19 0.49 -17.20
CA ILE A 42 -16.84 -0.80 -17.43
C ILE A 42 -17.40 -1.31 -16.10
N GLN A 43 -18.69 -1.64 -16.09
CA GLN A 43 -19.36 -2.28 -14.96
C GLN A 43 -19.76 -3.70 -15.32
N GLY A 44 -19.46 -4.65 -14.45
CA GLY A 44 -19.87 -6.04 -14.61
C GLY A 44 -20.50 -6.62 -13.35
N GLU A 45 -21.41 -7.56 -13.53
CA GLU A 45 -22.01 -8.33 -12.45
C GLU A 45 -21.54 -9.79 -12.54
N VAL A 46 -21.07 -10.34 -11.42
CA VAL A 46 -20.50 -11.69 -11.36
C VAL A 46 -21.20 -12.51 -10.29
N GLN A 47 -21.78 -13.63 -10.68
CA GLN A 47 -22.40 -14.57 -9.75
C GLN A 47 -21.34 -15.15 -8.80
N GLY A 48 -21.55 -14.89 -7.51
CA GLY A 48 -20.67 -15.28 -6.43
C GLY A 48 -21.22 -16.41 -5.56
N SER A 49 -20.66 -16.54 -4.36
CA SER A 49 -21.16 -17.41 -3.29
C SER A 49 -22.36 -16.82 -2.54
N GLU A 50 -22.57 -15.51 -2.64
CA GLU A 50 -23.71 -14.80 -2.05
C GLU A 50 -24.96 -14.91 -2.93
N GLU A 51 -26.13 -14.62 -2.35
CA GLU A 51 -27.40 -14.59 -3.06
C GLU A 51 -27.45 -13.47 -4.11
N GLN A 52 -26.83 -12.32 -3.82
CA GLN A 52 -26.70 -11.20 -4.76
C GLN A 52 -25.38 -11.28 -5.54
N PRO A 53 -25.38 -11.00 -6.87
CA PRO A 53 -24.15 -10.94 -7.66
C PRO A 53 -23.19 -9.84 -7.15
N TYR A 54 -21.89 -10.10 -7.23
CA TYR A 54 -20.88 -9.08 -6.94
C TYR A 54 -20.78 -8.09 -8.09
N ARG A 55 -20.63 -6.81 -7.77
CA ARG A 55 -20.45 -5.74 -8.74
C ARG A 55 -18.98 -5.41 -8.89
N VAL A 56 -18.53 -5.34 -10.13
CA VAL A 56 -17.17 -5.01 -10.52
C VAL A 56 -17.23 -3.70 -11.31
N THR A 57 -16.35 -2.76 -10.97
CA THR A 57 -16.14 -1.53 -11.72
C THR A 57 -14.68 -1.49 -12.15
N ILE A 58 -14.43 -1.33 -13.45
CA ILE A 58 -13.10 -1.15 -14.04
C ILE A 58 -13.08 0.21 -14.72
N ALA A 59 -12.18 1.09 -14.31
CA ALA A 59 -12.05 2.43 -14.85
C ALA A 59 -10.62 2.66 -15.36
N SER A 60 -10.44 3.63 -16.26
CA SER A 60 -9.11 4.11 -16.64
C SER A 60 -8.97 5.60 -16.35
N HIS A 61 -7.92 5.95 -15.61
CA HIS A 61 -7.54 7.33 -15.34
C HIS A 61 -6.06 7.51 -15.65
N SER A 62 -5.69 8.53 -16.46
CA SER A 62 -4.29 8.84 -16.78
C SER A 62 -3.45 7.65 -17.31
N ASN A 63 -4.07 6.77 -18.11
CA ASN A 63 -3.50 5.49 -18.63
C ASN A 63 -3.23 4.39 -17.59
N GLU A 64 -3.68 4.56 -16.35
CA GLU A 64 -3.70 3.50 -15.34
C GLU A 64 -5.10 2.85 -15.29
N VAL A 65 -5.16 1.54 -15.08
CA VAL A 65 -6.43 0.78 -15.00
C VAL A 65 -6.69 0.44 -13.55
N THR A 66 -7.72 1.02 -12.97
CA THR A 66 -8.17 0.74 -11.61
C THR A 66 -9.38 -0.19 -11.66
N ALA A 67 -9.50 -1.07 -10.67
CA ALA A 67 -10.63 -1.99 -10.59
C ALA A 67 -11.05 -2.24 -9.14
N ILE A 68 -12.35 -2.17 -8.89
CA ILE A 68 -12.96 -2.36 -7.58
C ILE A 68 -14.03 -3.45 -7.71
N CYS A 69 -14.18 -4.26 -6.67
CA CYS A 69 -15.23 -5.28 -6.60
C CYS A 69 -15.87 -5.28 -5.22
N THR A 70 -17.19 -5.44 -5.14
CA THR A 70 -17.94 -5.51 -3.88
C THR A 70 -17.77 -6.84 -3.12
N CYS A 71 -16.75 -7.64 -3.44
CA CYS A 71 -16.53 -8.92 -2.77
C CYS A 71 -15.59 -8.73 -1.57
N PRO A 72 -15.70 -9.55 -0.51
CA PRO A 72 -14.92 -9.41 0.74
C PRO A 72 -13.45 -9.86 0.60
N TYR A 73 -12.87 -9.72 -0.59
CA TYR A 73 -11.49 -10.11 -0.87
C TYR A 73 -10.56 -8.98 -0.45
N ASN A 74 -9.72 -9.22 0.54
CA ASN A 74 -8.77 -8.26 1.14
C ASN A 74 -7.30 -8.68 0.95
N TYR A 75 -7.00 -9.49 -0.07
CA TYR A 75 -5.62 -9.86 -0.41
C TYR A 75 -5.09 -8.99 -1.55
N ASP A 76 -3.78 -8.99 -1.74
CA ASP A 76 -3.12 -8.20 -2.78
C ASP A 76 -3.56 -8.58 -4.21
N GLY A 77 -3.70 -7.55 -5.06
CA GLY A 77 -4.12 -7.61 -6.46
C GLY A 77 -5.62 -7.80 -6.73
N TRP A 78 -5.98 -7.88 -8.00
CA TRP A 78 -7.35 -8.07 -8.48
C TRP A 78 -7.92 -9.41 -8.05
N CYS A 79 -9.14 -9.37 -7.50
CA CYS A 79 -9.86 -10.56 -7.10
C CYS A 79 -10.32 -11.39 -8.32
N LYS A 80 -10.77 -12.63 -8.07
CA LYS A 80 -11.27 -13.53 -9.13
C LYS A 80 -12.43 -12.95 -9.96
N HIS A 81 -13.28 -12.08 -9.37
CA HIS A 81 -14.42 -11.49 -10.07
C HIS A 81 -13.97 -10.38 -11.03
N ILE A 82 -13.04 -9.53 -10.59
CA ILE A 82 -12.41 -8.51 -11.44
C ILE A 82 -11.72 -9.19 -12.62
N VAL A 83 -10.93 -10.22 -12.36
CA VAL A 83 -10.28 -11.02 -13.41
C VAL A 83 -11.31 -11.60 -14.38
N ALA A 84 -12.43 -12.15 -13.89
CA ALA A 84 -13.47 -12.73 -14.76
C ALA A 84 -14.09 -11.68 -15.69
N VAL A 85 -14.43 -10.49 -15.18
CA VAL A 85 -14.97 -9.39 -15.99
C VAL A 85 -13.92 -8.86 -16.98
N ALA A 86 -12.68 -8.70 -16.54
CA ALA A 86 -11.58 -8.23 -17.39
C ALA A 86 -11.28 -9.22 -18.53
N LEU A 87 -11.24 -10.54 -18.25
CA LEU A 87 -11.09 -11.58 -19.26
C LEU A 87 -12.26 -11.61 -20.24
N THR A 88 -13.48 -11.35 -19.74
CA THR A 88 -14.67 -11.21 -20.59
C THR A 88 -14.51 -10.03 -21.55
N CYS A 89 -13.96 -8.91 -21.08
CA CYS A 89 -13.71 -7.74 -21.92
C CYS A 89 -12.65 -7.99 -23.00
N ASP A 90 -11.53 -8.64 -22.63
CA ASP A 90 -10.43 -8.97 -23.54
C ASP A 90 -10.82 -10.03 -24.59
N ARG A 91 -11.49 -11.10 -24.16
CA ARG A 91 -11.76 -12.29 -25.00
C ARG A 91 -13.09 -12.23 -25.74
N GLN A 92 -14.08 -11.51 -25.21
CA GLN A 92 -15.44 -11.44 -25.77
C GLN A 92 -15.96 -9.99 -25.85
N PRO A 93 -15.27 -9.06 -26.53
CA PRO A 93 -15.66 -7.66 -26.56
C PRO A 93 -17.06 -7.40 -27.17
N ASN A 94 -17.60 -8.37 -27.93
CA ASN A 94 -18.92 -8.26 -28.56
C ASN A 94 -20.09 -8.38 -27.56
N ILE A 95 -19.87 -8.92 -26.35
CA ILE A 95 -20.95 -9.04 -25.35
C ILE A 95 -21.10 -7.77 -24.50
N ILE A 96 -20.15 -6.85 -24.62
CA ILE A 96 -20.14 -5.60 -23.86
C ILE A 96 -21.23 -4.69 -24.41
N GLU A 97 -22.23 -4.44 -23.57
CA GLU A 97 -23.31 -3.54 -23.93
C GLU A 97 -22.84 -2.09 -23.77
N ASN A 98 -22.67 -1.40 -24.89
CA ASN A 98 -22.31 0.02 -24.90
C ASN A 98 -23.56 0.84 -24.56
N ARG A 99 -23.57 1.46 -23.38
CA ARG A 99 -24.65 2.33 -22.94
C ARG A 99 -24.21 3.79 -22.98
N PRO A 100 -25.12 4.73 -23.28
CA PRO A 100 -24.79 6.15 -23.27
C PRO A 100 -24.24 6.57 -21.90
N SER A 101 -23.28 7.48 -21.87
CA SER A 101 -22.81 8.08 -20.62
C SER A 101 -23.92 8.89 -19.96
N LEU A 102 -23.75 9.24 -18.67
CA LEU A 102 -24.69 10.13 -17.98
C LEU A 102 -24.85 11.45 -18.74
N ALA A 103 -23.74 12.08 -19.16
CA ALA A 103 -23.79 13.30 -19.97
C ALA A 103 -24.61 13.11 -21.27
N GLN A 104 -24.41 12.02 -22.01
CA GLN A 104 -25.18 11.73 -23.23
C GLN A 104 -26.66 11.43 -22.99
N LEU A 105 -27.02 10.92 -21.81
CA LEU A 105 -28.41 10.77 -21.40
C LEU A 105 -29.03 12.12 -21.08
N LEU A 106 -28.30 12.96 -20.32
CA LEU A 106 -28.72 14.30 -19.94
C LEU A 106 -28.81 15.25 -21.14
N ASP A 107 -27.95 15.13 -22.15
CA ASP A 107 -27.97 15.92 -23.39
C ASP A 107 -29.27 15.76 -24.20
N LYS A 108 -30.02 14.66 -23.97
CA LYS A 108 -31.34 14.44 -24.59
C LYS A 108 -32.45 15.22 -23.90
N LEU A 109 -32.18 15.76 -22.72
CA LEU A 109 -33.13 16.51 -21.91
C LEU A 109 -32.81 17.99 -22.02
N ASN A 110 -33.85 18.82 -22.08
CA ASN A 110 -33.68 20.25 -21.89
C ASN A 110 -33.61 20.59 -20.38
N HIS A 111 -33.20 21.81 -20.04
CA HIS A 111 -33.03 22.24 -18.64
C HIS A 111 -34.26 22.00 -17.75
N ILE A 112 -35.47 22.17 -18.30
CA ILE A 112 -36.72 21.94 -17.55
C ILE A 112 -36.91 20.43 -17.29
N GLN A 113 -36.68 19.59 -18.30
CA GLN A 113 -36.77 18.14 -18.18
C GLN A 113 -35.69 17.57 -17.25
N THR A 114 -34.48 18.12 -17.27
CA THR A 114 -33.41 17.74 -16.34
C THR A 114 -33.76 18.12 -14.90
N GLN A 115 -34.34 19.31 -14.68
CA GLN A 115 -34.83 19.70 -13.36
C GLN A 115 -35.92 18.76 -12.83
N TYR A 116 -36.88 18.36 -13.69
CA TYR A 116 -37.88 17.37 -13.31
C TYR A 116 -37.30 15.99 -13.01
N LEU A 117 -36.32 15.53 -13.81
CA LEU A 117 -35.64 14.26 -13.54
C LEU A 117 -34.94 14.28 -12.17
N VAL A 118 -34.26 15.38 -11.83
CA VAL A 118 -33.61 15.53 -10.51
C VAL A 118 -34.64 15.51 -9.39
N GLN A 119 -35.79 16.17 -9.57
CA GLN A 119 -36.88 16.14 -8.59
C GLN A 119 -37.47 14.73 -8.41
N GLU A 120 -37.73 13.99 -9.49
CA GLU A 120 -38.22 12.60 -9.40
C GLU A 120 -37.20 11.67 -8.73
N LEU A 121 -35.91 11.80 -9.06
CA LEU A 121 -34.86 11.00 -8.42
C LEU A 121 -34.76 11.27 -6.91
N VAL A 122 -34.94 12.53 -6.51
CA VAL A 122 -34.99 12.95 -5.11
C VAL A 122 -36.24 12.44 -4.39
N GLU A 123 -37.39 12.36 -5.06
CA GLU A 123 -38.60 11.78 -4.48
C GLU A 123 -38.43 10.29 -4.17
N GLU A 124 -37.74 9.55 -5.05
CA GLU A 124 -37.43 8.12 -4.85
C GLU A 124 -36.23 7.89 -3.90
N HIS A 125 -35.29 8.84 -3.84
CA HIS A 125 -34.08 8.81 -3.01
C HIS A 125 -33.91 10.12 -2.23
N PRO A 126 -34.65 10.30 -1.10
CA PRO A 126 -34.67 11.56 -0.34
C PRO A 126 -33.30 12.02 0.19
N GLU A 127 -32.37 11.09 0.38
CA GLU A 127 -30.99 11.34 0.80
C GLU A 127 -30.22 12.28 -0.14
N LEU A 128 -30.59 12.32 -1.43
CA LEU A 128 -29.91 13.15 -2.44
C LEU A 128 -30.19 14.65 -2.27
N ILE A 129 -31.18 15.04 -1.48
CA ILE A 129 -31.52 16.46 -1.23
C ILE A 129 -30.33 17.22 -0.66
N ASP A 130 -29.68 16.64 0.34
CA ASP A 130 -28.59 17.30 1.06
C ASP A 130 -27.34 17.40 0.17
N GLU A 131 -27.06 16.38 -0.66
CA GLU A 131 -25.99 16.42 -1.65
C GLU A 131 -26.22 17.51 -2.71
N ILE A 132 -27.45 17.60 -3.23
CA ILE A 132 -27.82 18.60 -4.24
C ILE A 132 -27.74 20.02 -3.67
N ASP A 133 -28.14 20.23 -2.42
CA ASP A 133 -28.05 21.55 -1.76
C ASP A 133 -26.59 22.03 -1.67
N GLY A 134 -25.67 21.12 -1.33
CA GLY A 134 -24.22 21.38 -1.35
C GLY A 134 -23.72 21.80 -2.73
N TYR A 135 -24.04 21.03 -3.78
CA TYR A 135 -23.62 21.35 -5.14
C TYR A 135 -24.23 22.65 -5.68
N VAL A 136 -25.51 22.92 -5.39
CA VAL A 136 -26.18 24.17 -5.81
C VAL A 136 -25.52 25.38 -5.15
N THR A 137 -25.17 25.27 -3.87
CA THR A 137 -24.49 26.34 -3.13
C THR A 137 -23.09 26.64 -3.68
N ALA A 138 -22.35 25.60 -4.07
CA ALA A 138 -21.05 25.73 -4.71
C ALA A 138 -21.15 26.39 -6.12
N ILE A 139 -22.13 25.98 -6.94
CA ILE A 139 -22.30 26.48 -8.31
C ILE A 139 -22.88 27.91 -8.34
N ALA A 140 -23.76 28.26 -7.39
CA ALA A 140 -24.43 29.55 -7.34
C ALA A 140 -23.57 30.68 -6.76
N SER A 141 -22.38 30.38 -6.23
CA SER A 141 -21.48 31.37 -5.65
C SER A 141 -20.69 32.11 -6.76
N PRO A 142 -20.89 33.43 -6.97
CA PRO A 142 -20.13 34.16 -7.96
C PRO A 142 -18.67 34.32 -7.51
N ALA A 143 -17.74 34.13 -8.45
CA ALA A 143 -16.29 34.26 -8.22
C ALA A 143 -15.94 35.55 -7.46
N PRO A 144 -15.11 35.49 -6.39
CA PRO A 144 -14.80 36.67 -5.60
C PRO A 144 -13.81 37.56 -6.36
N THR A 145 -14.31 38.70 -6.85
CA THR A 145 -13.46 39.84 -7.18
C THR A 145 -12.79 40.34 -5.90
N ALA A 146 -11.46 40.31 -5.89
CA ALA A 146 -10.62 40.84 -4.83
C ALA A 146 -11.04 42.26 -4.42
N LYS A 147 -11.64 42.39 -3.23
CA LYS A 147 -11.61 43.61 -2.42
C LYS A 147 -11.60 43.26 -0.94
N THR A 148 -10.48 43.60 -0.33
CA THR A 148 -10.26 43.80 1.10
C THR A 148 -11.37 44.66 1.70
N THR A 149 -12.25 44.04 2.48
CA THR A 149 -12.98 44.71 3.57
C THR A 149 -13.39 43.66 4.59
N LYS A 150 -12.92 43.85 5.84
CA LYS A 150 -13.27 43.07 7.02
C LYS A 150 -14.78 42.86 7.10
N SER A 151 -15.23 41.61 7.09
CA SER A 151 -16.58 41.19 7.43
C SER A 151 -16.50 40.03 8.43
N PRO A 152 -17.40 39.95 9.42
CA PRO A 152 -17.30 38.97 10.50
C PRO A 152 -17.62 37.55 10.02
N ARG A 153 -17.00 36.57 10.71
CA ARG A 153 -17.12 35.11 10.57
C ARG A 153 -18.40 34.65 9.87
N LYS A 154 -18.27 34.08 8.66
CA LYS A 154 -19.27 33.16 8.12
C LYS A 154 -18.70 31.75 8.21
N GLN A 155 -18.93 31.09 9.34
CA GLN A 155 -18.82 29.63 9.41
C GLN A 155 -19.94 29.04 8.55
N THR A 156 -19.60 28.32 7.49
CA THR A 156 -20.55 27.70 6.57
C THR A 156 -20.71 26.21 6.80
N VAL A 157 -19.83 25.62 7.62
CA VAL A 157 -19.84 24.20 7.94
C VAL A 157 -20.93 23.85 8.95
N ASN A 158 -21.64 22.75 8.70
CA ASN A 158 -22.64 22.19 9.61
C ASN A 158 -21.97 21.33 10.69
N THR A 159 -21.50 21.97 11.77
CA THR A 159 -20.84 21.28 12.89
C THR A 159 -21.73 20.26 13.58
N ALA A 160 -23.06 20.46 13.58
CA ALA A 160 -24.00 19.50 14.15
C ALA A 160 -24.05 18.19 13.37
N GLN A 161 -23.92 18.26 12.03
CA GLN A 161 -23.85 17.07 11.19
C GLN A 161 -22.55 16.28 11.41
N ILE A 162 -21.43 16.97 11.60
CA ILE A 162 -20.14 16.34 11.89
C ILE A 162 -20.20 15.60 13.23
N LYS A 163 -20.70 16.27 14.29
CA LYS A 163 -20.93 15.62 15.59
C LYS A 163 -21.83 14.41 15.45
N ALA A 164 -22.96 14.55 14.74
CA ALA A 164 -23.89 13.45 14.52
C ALA A 164 -23.24 12.26 13.81
N LYS A 165 -22.35 12.51 12.83
CA LYS A 165 -21.59 11.47 12.14
C LYS A 165 -20.66 10.72 13.10
N VAL A 166 -19.85 11.43 13.90
CA VAL A 166 -18.97 10.81 14.90
C VAL A 166 -19.75 9.95 15.89
N HIS A 167 -20.83 10.49 16.45
CA HIS A 167 -21.70 9.74 17.37
C HIS A 167 -22.32 8.50 16.72
N GLN A 168 -22.66 8.57 15.44
CA GLN A 168 -23.22 7.45 14.69
C GLN A 168 -22.16 6.37 14.44
N THR A 169 -20.96 6.76 14.03
CA THR A 169 -19.80 5.86 13.84
C THR A 169 -19.52 5.05 15.11
N PHE A 170 -19.48 5.69 16.28
CA PHE A 170 -19.26 4.98 17.55
C PHE A 170 -20.42 4.06 17.92
N ARG A 171 -21.68 4.50 17.74
CA ARG A 171 -22.84 3.64 17.99
C ARG A 171 -22.86 2.41 17.11
N ASP A 172 -22.52 2.55 15.82
CA ASP A 172 -22.49 1.44 14.89
C ASP A 172 -21.34 0.47 15.22
N ALA A 173 -20.20 0.99 15.65
CA ALA A 173 -19.08 0.18 16.13
C ALA A 173 -19.47 -0.66 17.37
N VAL A 174 -20.07 -0.02 18.38
CA VAL A 174 -20.57 -0.71 19.59
C VAL A 174 -21.59 -1.79 19.23
N ASN A 175 -22.57 -1.45 18.38
CA ASN A 175 -23.57 -2.43 17.91
C ASN A 175 -22.93 -3.62 17.19
N SER A 176 -21.87 -3.37 16.42
CA SER A 176 -21.11 -4.39 15.69
C SER A 176 -20.35 -5.32 16.64
N TRP A 177 -19.62 -4.77 17.62
CA TRP A 177 -18.93 -5.57 18.64
C TRP A 177 -19.92 -6.36 19.52
N GLU A 178 -21.03 -5.76 19.94
CA GLU A 178 -22.09 -6.46 20.68
C GLU A 178 -22.71 -7.61 19.87
N SER A 179 -22.72 -7.48 18.54
CA SER A 179 -23.19 -8.52 17.61
C SER A 179 -22.12 -9.58 17.28
N GLY A 180 -20.90 -9.44 17.78
CA GLY A 180 -19.79 -10.39 17.62
C GLY A 180 -18.98 -10.24 16.32
N TYR A 181 -19.04 -9.08 15.66
CA TYR A 181 -18.20 -8.75 14.50
C TYR A 181 -16.95 -7.97 14.94
N ASP A 182 -15.78 -8.38 14.46
CA ASP A 182 -14.44 -7.99 14.97
C ASP A 182 -13.69 -7.00 14.06
N TYR A 183 -14.41 -6.25 13.21
CA TYR A 183 -13.81 -5.32 12.22
C TYR A 183 -14.28 -3.87 12.41
N ALA A 184 -14.92 -3.55 13.53
CA ALA A 184 -15.46 -2.21 13.75
C ALA A 184 -14.36 -1.17 14.04
N ASP A 185 -13.23 -1.57 14.63
CA ASP A 185 -12.08 -0.70 14.93
C ASP A 185 -11.54 -0.01 13.66
N GLU A 186 -11.30 -0.81 12.61
CA GLU A 186 -10.83 -0.32 11.30
C GLU A 186 -11.82 0.70 10.70
N THR A 187 -13.13 0.44 10.84
CA THR A 187 -14.18 1.32 10.32
C THR A 187 -14.22 2.66 11.05
N VAL A 188 -14.09 2.65 12.38
CA VAL A 188 -14.06 3.87 13.20
C VAL A 188 -12.86 4.73 12.80
N ASN A 189 -11.69 4.11 12.68
CA ASN A 189 -10.47 4.80 12.29
C ASN A 189 -10.59 5.43 10.89
N GLU A 190 -11.08 4.67 9.90
CA GLU A 190 -11.26 5.18 8.53
C GLU A 190 -12.23 6.38 8.48
N GLU A 191 -13.37 6.30 9.17
CA GLU A 191 -14.37 7.38 9.20
C GLU A 191 -13.85 8.64 9.89
N LEU A 192 -13.15 8.50 11.02
CA LEU A 192 -12.56 9.63 11.73
C LEU A 192 -11.40 10.26 10.95
N GLN A 193 -10.55 9.44 10.32
CA GLN A 193 -9.47 9.93 9.45
C GLN A 193 -10.05 10.69 8.25
N SER A 194 -11.16 10.22 7.66
CA SER A 194 -11.85 10.94 6.59
C SER A 194 -12.34 12.32 7.06
N LEU A 195 -12.95 12.41 8.25
CA LEU A 195 -13.42 13.70 8.79
C LEU A 195 -12.27 14.66 9.10
N ILE A 196 -11.14 14.13 9.59
CA ILE A 196 -9.92 14.92 9.82
C ILE A 196 -9.36 15.41 8.47
N ALA A 197 -9.39 14.58 7.43
CA ALA A 197 -8.96 14.96 6.09
C ALA A 197 -9.79 16.11 5.51
N ASP A 198 -11.11 16.14 5.75
CA ASP A 198 -11.98 17.26 5.35
C ASP A 198 -11.52 18.60 5.99
N ALA A 199 -11.08 18.56 7.25
CA ALA A 199 -10.52 19.75 7.92
C ALA A 199 -9.17 20.17 7.33
N VAL A 200 -8.30 19.21 7.00
CA VAL A 200 -7.02 19.48 6.34
C VAL A 200 -7.25 20.08 4.95
N GLU A 201 -8.22 19.58 4.18
CA GLU A 201 -8.58 20.15 2.88
C GLU A 201 -9.06 21.61 3.01
N CYS A 202 -9.85 21.92 4.05
CA CYS A 202 -10.20 23.31 4.36
C CYS A 202 -8.96 24.17 4.62
N CYS A 203 -7.95 23.65 5.33
CA CYS A 203 -6.69 24.37 5.53
C CYS A 203 -5.96 24.62 4.21
N GLU A 204 -5.94 23.64 3.31
CA GLU A 204 -5.30 23.73 1.99
C GLU A 204 -6.00 24.74 1.06
N GLN A 205 -7.30 24.98 1.26
CA GLN A 205 -8.07 26.00 0.57
C GLN A 205 -8.02 27.39 1.25
N ASP A 206 -7.09 27.58 2.19
CA ASP A 206 -6.94 28.79 3.03
C ASP A 206 -8.21 29.15 3.84
N ASP A 207 -9.03 28.14 4.17
CA ASP A 207 -10.23 28.26 5.01
C ASP A 207 -10.02 27.64 6.40
N GLY A 208 -9.04 28.20 7.12
CA GLY A 208 -8.70 27.74 8.47
C GLY A 208 -9.85 27.88 9.47
N ASN A 209 -10.78 28.82 9.28
CA ASN A 209 -11.94 28.98 10.18
C ASN A 209 -12.90 27.78 10.11
N ASN A 210 -13.17 27.29 8.91
CA ASN A 210 -14.00 26.11 8.74
C ASN A 210 -13.25 24.85 9.21
N ALA A 211 -11.93 24.76 8.97
CA ALA A 211 -11.10 23.67 9.51
C ALA A 211 -11.17 23.59 11.04
N LEU A 212 -10.98 24.72 11.75
CA LEU A 212 -11.08 24.78 13.21
C LEU A 212 -12.48 24.36 13.70
N ALA A 213 -13.55 24.76 12.99
CA ALA A 213 -14.92 24.38 13.36
C ALA A 213 -15.19 22.88 13.17
N ILE A 214 -14.62 22.26 12.12
CA ILE A 214 -14.69 20.81 11.90
C ILE A 214 -13.95 20.08 13.02
N LEU A 215 -12.72 20.49 13.32
CA LEU A 215 -11.87 19.85 14.33
C LEU A 215 -12.45 19.99 15.74
N GLU A 216 -13.04 21.14 16.08
CA GLU A 216 -13.81 21.34 17.31
C GLU A 216 -14.98 20.36 17.38
N ALA A 217 -15.75 20.20 16.30
CA ALA A 217 -16.88 19.29 16.26
C ALA A 217 -16.45 17.82 16.43
N ILE A 218 -15.38 17.39 15.75
CA ILE A 218 -14.83 16.04 15.87
C ILE A 218 -14.35 15.80 17.30
N THR A 219 -13.51 16.71 17.83
CA THR A 219 -12.87 16.54 19.13
C THR A 219 -13.90 16.48 20.25
N ASP A 220 -14.88 17.39 20.25
CA ASP A 220 -15.97 17.43 21.23
C ASP A 220 -16.82 16.15 21.23
N ALA A 221 -17.16 15.65 20.03
CA ALA A 221 -17.92 14.40 19.91
C ALA A 221 -17.09 13.17 20.34
N CYS A 222 -15.80 13.13 19.99
CA CYS A 222 -14.89 12.09 20.46
C CYS A 222 -14.81 12.07 21.98
N VAL A 223 -14.48 13.20 22.62
CA VAL A 223 -14.34 13.31 24.08
C VAL A 223 -15.63 12.88 24.80
N SER A 224 -16.79 13.27 24.25
CA SER A 224 -18.10 12.96 24.86
C SER A 224 -18.41 11.46 24.88
N ASP A 225 -18.12 10.75 23.80
CA ASP A 225 -18.58 9.37 23.59
C ASP A 225 -17.45 8.33 23.61
N TRP A 226 -16.18 8.73 23.77
CA TRP A 226 -15.04 7.80 23.65
C TRP A 226 -15.13 6.59 24.59
N ASN A 227 -15.63 6.80 25.82
CA ASN A 227 -15.77 5.72 26.80
C ASN A 227 -16.57 4.53 26.26
N TYR A 228 -17.54 4.77 25.36
CA TYR A 228 -18.34 3.70 24.77
C TYR A 228 -17.52 2.77 23.87
N VAL A 229 -16.49 3.29 23.21
CA VAL A 229 -15.64 2.52 22.30
C VAL A 229 -14.36 2.02 22.99
N ASP A 230 -13.85 2.77 23.97
CA ASP A 230 -12.73 2.36 24.84
C ASP A 230 -13.07 1.09 25.64
N ASP A 231 -14.32 0.95 26.09
CA ASP A 231 -14.81 -0.26 26.77
C ASP A 231 -14.67 -1.55 25.91
N TYR A 232 -14.53 -1.40 24.60
CA TYR A 232 -14.32 -2.48 23.63
C TYR A 232 -12.86 -2.60 23.15
N GLY A 233 -11.95 -1.77 23.67
CA GLY A 233 -10.52 -1.86 23.39
C GLY A 233 -9.99 -0.91 22.31
N MET A 234 -10.80 0.08 21.87
CA MET A 234 -10.33 1.10 20.95
C MET A 234 -9.17 1.91 21.53
N ASP A 235 -8.09 2.02 20.77
CA ASP A 235 -6.93 2.82 21.16
C ASP A 235 -6.99 4.21 20.50
N LYS A 236 -7.13 5.25 21.33
CA LYS A 236 -7.15 6.64 20.84
C LYS A 236 -5.83 7.05 20.19
N ASP A 237 -4.72 6.41 20.56
CA ASP A 237 -3.38 6.72 20.02
C ASP A 237 -3.29 6.42 18.51
N GLU A 238 -4.27 5.71 17.93
CA GLU A 238 -4.38 5.49 16.47
C GLU A 238 -4.94 6.71 15.71
N ILE A 239 -5.73 7.57 16.37
CA ILE A 239 -6.38 8.74 15.75
C ILE A 239 -5.77 10.05 16.25
N LEU A 240 -5.38 10.10 17.52
CA LEU A 240 -4.92 11.30 18.20
C LEU A 240 -3.78 12.03 17.45
N PRO A 241 -2.74 11.35 16.93
CA PRO A 241 -1.66 12.02 16.21
C PRO A 241 -2.15 12.80 14.98
N ALA A 242 -3.07 12.21 14.20
CA ALA A 242 -3.64 12.86 13.03
C ALA A 242 -4.51 14.07 13.42
N LEU A 243 -5.32 13.92 14.47
CA LEU A 243 -6.18 14.99 14.98
C LEU A 243 -5.35 16.17 15.52
N ASN A 244 -4.30 15.88 16.30
CA ASN A 244 -3.41 16.87 16.89
C ASN A 244 -2.60 17.63 15.82
N ALA A 245 -2.13 16.93 14.78
CA ALA A 245 -1.47 17.55 13.64
C ALA A 245 -2.43 18.46 12.84
N ALA A 246 -3.66 18.02 12.58
CA ALA A 246 -4.67 18.82 11.89
C ALA A 246 -5.05 20.08 12.66
N TRP A 247 -5.18 19.99 13.99
CA TRP A 247 -5.33 21.17 14.86
C TRP A 247 -4.17 22.15 14.71
N CYS A 248 -2.93 21.67 14.81
CA CYS A 248 -1.76 22.50 14.65
C CYS A 248 -1.73 23.21 13.29
N GLU A 249 -2.03 22.51 12.20
CA GLU A 249 -2.10 23.10 10.86
C GLU A 249 -3.20 24.15 10.75
N ALA A 250 -4.40 23.86 11.26
CA ALA A 250 -5.55 24.79 11.23
C ALA A 250 -5.28 26.06 12.05
N ILE A 251 -4.68 25.90 13.24
CA ILE A 251 -4.28 27.02 14.10
C ILE A 251 -3.26 27.91 13.38
N LEU A 252 -2.20 27.32 12.82
CA LEU A 252 -1.15 28.07 12.13
C LEU A 252 -1.60 28.65 10.78
N SER A 253 -2.69 28.14 10.20
CA SER A 253 -3.31 28.65 8.97
C SER A 253 -4.32 29.77 9.21
N THR A 254 -4.69 30.06 10.47
CA THR A 254 -5.76 31.01 10.80
C THR A 254 -5.21 32.24 11.52
N GLU A 255 -5.62 33.44 11.11
CA GLU A 255 -5.36 34.66 11.88
C GLU A 255 -6.27 34.72 13.12
N LEU A 256 -5.77 34.21 14.25
CA LEU A 256 -6.47 34.23 15.53
C LEU A 256 -6.08 35.46 16.36
N THR A 257 -7.07 36.05 17.03
CA THR A 257 -6.83 37.07 18.06
C THR A 257 -6.30 36.43 19.35
N PRO A 258 -5.61 37.20 20.22
CA PRO A 258 -5.12 36.66 21.49
C PRO A 258 -6.21 36.09 22.40
N GLU A 259 -7.43 36.65 22.35
CA GLU A 259 -8.59 36.14 23.09
C GLU A 259 -9.01 34.78 22.54
N GLU A 260 -9.15 34.64 21.21
CA GLU A 260 -9.49 33.37 20.56
C GLU A 260 -8.42 32.29 20.78
N CYS A 261 -7.13 32.65 20.78
CA CYS A 261 -6.06 31.71 21.12
C CYS A 261 -6.18 31.20 22.57
N THR A 262 -6.52 32.10 23.50
CA THR A 262 -6.69 31.74 24.92
C THR A 262 -7.88 30.81 25.11
N ASP A 263 -9.03 31.15 24.50
CA ASP A 263 -10.23 30.32 24.57
C ASP A 263 -9.99 28.93 23.97
N MET A 264 -9.32 28.86 22.81
CA MET A 264 -8.98 27.59 22.18
C MET A 264 -8.01 26.75 23.00
N GLN A 265 -7.00 27.39 23.60
CA GLN A 265 -6.05 26.70 24.47
C GLN A 265 -6.76 26.08 25.68
N ILE A 266 -7.68 26.82 26.32
CA ILE A 266 -8.48 26.31 27.44
C ILE A 266 -9.32 25.11 27.01
N ASN A 267 -9.95 25.16 25.83
CA ASN A 267 -10.74 24.05 25.31
C ASN A 267 -9.86 22.80 25.07
N LEU A 268 -8.71 22.95 24.41
CA LEU A 268 -7.78 21.84 24.15
C LEU A 268 -7.22 21.25 25.44
N GLU A 269 -6.85 22.08 26.43
CA GLU A 269 -6.41 21.60 27.75
C GLU A 269 -7.53 20.86 28.49
N THR A 270 -8.77 21.33 28.38
CA THR A 270 -9.94 20.66 28.98
C THR A 270 -10.19 19.30 28.33
N TRP A 271 -10.22 19.22 27.00
CA TRP A 271 -10.37 17.96 26.29
C TRP A 271 -9.20 17.00 26.53
N GLN A 272 -7.97 17.53 26.65
CA GLN A 272 -6.79 16.75 26.99
C GLN A 272 -6.98 16.04 28.34
N ASP A 273 -7.44 16.76 29.36
CA ASP A 273 -7.68 16.21 30.69
C ASP A 273 -8.87 15.22 30.70
N GLU A 274 -10.00 15.58 30.08
CA GLU A 274 -11.22 14.75 30.05
C GLU A 274 -11.00 13.44 29.29
N TRP A 275 -10.33 13.50 28.14
CA TRP A 275 -10.06 12.33 27.31
C TRP A 275 -8.74 11.63 27.68
N SER A 276 -7.99 12.16 28.64
CA SER A 276 -6.63 11.71 28.99
C SER A 276 -5.72 11.57 27.75
N ALA A 277 -5.87 12.52 26.84
CA ALA A 277 -5.24 12.58 25.52
C ALA A 277 -3.97 13.45 25.57
N ASP A 278 -3.21 13.53 24.48
CA ASP A 278 -2.10 14.47 24.33
C ASP A 278 -2.33 15.43 23.15
N PHE A 279 -2.59 16.70 23.47
CA PHE A 279 -2.76 17.81 22.52
C PHE A 279 -1.57 18.79 22.58
N SER A 280 -0.41 18.36 23.09
CA SER A 280 0.74 19.27 23.31
C SER A 280 1.23 19.95 22.03
N LEU A 281 1.18 19.27 20.88
CA LEU A 281 1.53 19.86 19.57
C LEU A 281 0.60 21.04 19.20
N ALA A 282 -0.71 20.83 19.24
CA ALA A 282 -1.70 21.88 18.96
C ALA A 282 -1.58 23.04 19.97
N ILE A 283 -1.44 22.75 21.26
CA ILE A 283 -1.26 23.76 22.31
C ILE A 283 0.03 24.56 22.09
N ALA A 284 1.15 23.91 21.73
CA ALA A 284 2.39 24.60 21.42
C ALA A 284 2.25 25.53 20.21
N SER A 285 1.43 25.16 19.22
CA SER A 285 1.16 26.01 18.06
C SER A 285 0.40 27.29 18.42
N LEU A 286 -0.51 27.26 19.41
CA LEU A 286 -1.18 28.45 19.95
C LEU A 286 -0.23 29.34 20.75
N GLN A 287 0.61 28.73 21.60
CA GLN A 287 1.52 29.45 22.48
C GLN A 287 2.64 30.16 21.72
N GLN A 288 3.15 29.52 20.67
CA GLN A 288 4.22 30.08 19.85
C GLN A 288 3.66 30.93 18.70
N GLY A 289 2.71 30.38 17.93
CA GLY A 289 2.27 30.98 16.68
C GLY A 289 3.43 31.24 15.71
N TRP A 290 3.23 32.23 14.83
CA TRP A 290 4.26 32.74 13.90
C TRP A 290 5.10 33.88 14.47
N ASP A 291 4.59 34.56 15.51
CA ASP A 291 5.25 35.71 16.15
C ASP A 291 6.22 35.32 17.27
N TYR A 292 6.45 34.01 17.48
CA TYR A 292 7.36 33.50 18.50
C TYR A 292 8.79 34.05 18.27
N PRO A 293 9.39 34.80 19.22
CA PRO A 293 10.66 35.48 18.96
C PRO A 293 11.81 34.58 18.51
N PRO A 294 12.02 33.36 19.07
CA PRO A 294 13.01 32.42 18.55
C PRO A 294 12.74 31.97 17.11
N LEU A 295 11.48 31.73 16.75
CA LEU A 295 11.10 31.39 15.38
C LEU A 295 11.42 32.56 14.43
N LEU A 296 11.09 33.79 14.80
CA LEU A 296 11.38 34.97 13.98
C LEU A 296 12.89 35.16 13.73
N GLN A 297 13.76 34.81 14.68
CA GLN A 297 15.21 34.83 14.45
C GLN A 297 15.64 33.79 13.41
N ILE A 298 15.08 32.58 13.47
CA ILE A 298 15.35 31.51 12.50
C ILE A 298 14.86 31.92 11.11
N LEU A 299 13.63 32.42 11.00
CA LEU A 299 13.06 32.87 9.71
C LEU A 299 13.85 34.05 9.12
N ALA A 300 14.51 34.87 9.96
CA ALA A 300 15.43 35.92 9.52
C ALA A 300 16.84 35.41 9.13
N GLY A 301 17.14 34.12 9.28
CA GLY A 301 18.43 33.50 8.99
C GLY A 301 19.46 33.61 10.12
N ASN A 302 19.06 34.04 11.32
CA ASN A 302 19.93 34.11 12.49
C ASN A 302 19.89 32.77 13.25
N THR A 303 20.51 31.74 12.70
CA THR A 303 20.48 30.38 13.26
C THR A 303 21.43 30.22 14.44
N THR A 304 20.93 29.81 15.61
CA THR A 304 21.75 29.33 16.74
C THR A 304 21.96 27.82 16.63
N GLN A 305 22.98 27.27 17.31
CA GLN A 305 23.34 25.85 17.22
C GLN A 305 22.29 24.88 17.82
N SER A 306 21.29 25.39 18.54
CA SER A 306 20.29 24.60 19.27
C SER A 306 18.85 24.87 18.80
N GLY A 307 18.67 25.52 17.65
CA GLY A 307 17.36 25.82 17.07
C GLY A 307 16.47 26.66 17.98
N MET A 308 15.15 26.54 17.82
CA MET A 308 14.17 27.31 18.60
C MET A 308 14.06 26.88 20.07
N TRP A 309 14.70 25.77 20.45
CA TRP A 309 14.61 25.12 21.77
C TRP A 309 15.86 25.33 22.64
N GLU A 310 16.66 26.37 22.36
CA GLU A 310 17.91 26.64 23.07
C GLU A 310 17.71 26.76 24.60
N ASN A 311 18.45 25.96 25.36
CA ASN A 311 18.37 25.82 26.82
C ASN A 311 17.09 25.17 27.36
N GLN A 312 16.34 24.43 26.52
CA GLN A 312 15.20 23.62 26.93
C GLN A 312 15.37 22.16 26.49
N GLU A 313 14.65 21.26 27.13
CA GLU A 313 14.51 19.88 26.65
C GLU A 313 13.66 19.90 25.38
N ILE A 314 14.16 19.31 24.30
CA ILE A 314 13.45 19.27 23.01
C ILE A 314 12.18 18.45 23.19
N PRO A 315 10.98 19.02 22.98
CA PRO A 315 9.74 18.28 23.12
C PRO A 315 9.63 17.18 22.07
N TYR A 316 8.94 16.09 22.39
CA TYR A 316 8.75 14.96 21.46
C TYR A 316 8.03 15.38 20.17
N TYR A 317 7.19 16.42 20.21
CA TYR A 317 6.43 16.97 19.08
C TYR A 317 7.20 18.02 18.25
N ALA A 318 8.47 18.31 18.59
CA ALA A 318 9.23 19.38 17.94
C ALA A 318 9.38 19.16 16.44
N ASP A 319 9.65 17.91 16.03
CA ASP A 319 9.76 17.53 14.62
C ASP A 319 8.44 17.73 13.87
N ASP A 320 7.32 17.27 14.43
CA ASP A 320 5.99 17.42 13.81
C ASP A 320 5.61 18.90 13.64
N LEU A 321 5.88 19.74 14.64
CA LEU A 321 5.64 21.18 14.56
C LEU A 321 6.50 21.84 13.47
N ALA A 322 7.77 21.44 13.35
CA ALA A 322 8.64 21.92 12.29
C ALA A 322 8.11 21.51 10.91
N LEU A 323 7.70 20.25 10.74
CA LEU A 323 7.16 19.74 9.48
C LEU A 323 5.88 20.47 9.04
N ILE A 324 4.95 20.73 9.96
CA ILE A 324 3.72 21.49 9.67
C ILE A 324 4.07 22.93 9.24
N ARG A 325 4.98 23.60 9.96
CA ARG A 325 5.44 24.95 9.57
C ARG A 325 6.11 24.95 8.20
N LEU A 326 6.91 23.94 7.89
CA LEU A 326 7.53 23.78 6.57
C LEU A 326 6.47 23.60 5.47
N LYS A 327 5.45 22.76 5.68
CA LYS A 327 4.30 22.61 4.75
C LYS A 327 3.65 23.95 4.46
N LEU A 328 3.39 24.76 5.50
CA LEU A 328 2.75 26.07 5.35
C LEU A 328 3.66 27.09 4.66
N LEU A 329 4.95 27.12 4.96
CA LEU A 329 5.92 28.00 4.27
C LEU A 329 6.04 27.65 2.78
N GLU A 330 6.04 26.36 2.44
CA GLU A 330 6.04 25.90 1.06
C GLU A 330 4.78 26.34 0.31
N ARG A 331 3.59 26.18 0.91
CA ARG A 331 2.31 26.63 0.33
C ARG A 331 2.29 28.13 0.07
N GLN A 332 2.92 28.91 0.95
CA GLN A 332 3.05 30.36 0.83
C GLN A 332 4.20 30.81 -0.09
N GLU A 333 4.89 29.88 -0.75
CA GLU A 333 6.07 30.13 -1.60
C GLU A 333 7.24 30.83 -0.85
N ARG A 334 7.28 30.69 0.49
CA ARG A 334 8.29 31.29 1.38
C ARG A 334 9.53 30.39 1.52
N TYR A 335 10.12 30.05 0.38
CA TYR A 335 11.17 29.02 0.31
C TYR A 335 12.46 29.34 1.06
N GLN A 336 12.82 30.63 1.18
CA GLN A 336 14.04 31.01 1.90
C GLN A 336 13.90 30.77 3.41
N GLU A 337 12.72 31.10 3.94
CA GLU A 337 12.35 30.87 5.34
C GLU A 337 12.19 29.37 5.63
N TYR A 338 11.63 28.61 4.68
CA TYR A 338 11.60 27.14 4.72
C TYR A 338 13.01 26.58 4.93
N LEU A 339 13.99 27.01 4.12
CA LEU A 339 15.35 26.50 4.19
C LEU A 339 16.02 26.83 5.52
N TYR A 340 15.80 28.03 6.06
CA TYR A 340 16.33 28.39 7.38
C TYR A 340 15.72 27.56 8.50
N LEU A 341 14.40 27.37 8.48
CA LEU A 341 13.71 26.55 9.48
C LEU A 341 14.14 25.08 9.39
N ALA A 342 14.14 24.49 8.19
CA ALA A 342 14.51 23.10 8.00
C ALA A 342 15.97 22.83 8.43
N SER A 343 16.88 23.76 8.13
CA SER A 343 18.27 23.64 8.58
C SER A 343 18.42 23.79 10.10
N SER A 344 17.65 24.68 10.73
CA SER A 344 17.73 24.95 12.17
C SER A 344 17.16 23.81 13.01
N GLU A 345 16.05 23.22 12.56
CA GLU A 345 15.35 22.14 13.27
C GLU A 345 15.83 20.74 12.86
N GLY A 346 16.95 20.63 12.15
CA GLY A 346 17.54 19.33 11.79
C GLY A 346 16.74 18.51 10.76
N GLN A 347 15.80 19.13 10.05
CA GLN A 347 14.95 18.49 9.03
C GLN A 347 15.73 18.32 7.71
N THR A 348 16.78 17.50 7.75
CA THR A 348 17.76 17.34 6.66
C THR A 348 17.11 16.87 5.35
N LYS A 349 16.16 15.92 5.42
CA LYS A 349 15.43 15.44 4.24
C LYS A 349 14.69 16.60 3.54
N GLN A 350 13.95 17.39 4.30
CA GLN A 350 13.18 18.55 3.83
C GLN A 350 14.11 19.63 3.27
N TYR A 351 15.19 19.95 3.98
CA TYR A 351 16.18 20.93 3.55
C TYR A 351 16.82 20.56 2.19
N LEU A 352 17.32 19.33 2.06
CA LEU A 352 17.99 18.84 0.85
C LEU A 352 17.03 18.78 -0.34
N THR A 353 15.83 18.23 -0.14
CA THR A 353 14.83 18.14 -1.21
C THR A 353 14.34 19.51 -1.65
N MET A 354 14.15 20.47 -0.74
CA MET A 354 13.80 21.83 -1.11
C MET A 354 14.91 22.53 -1.90
N LEU A 355 16.19 22.38 -1.52
CA LEU A 355 17.31 22.88 -2.35
C LEU A 355 17.27 22.30 -3.77
N GLY A 356 17.02 20.99 -3.88
CA GLY A 356 16.84 20.31 -5.16
C GLY A 356 15.67 20.90 -5.96
N HIS A 357 14.50 21.05 -5.35
CA HIS A 357 13.28 21.59 -5.97
C HIS A 357 13.50 23.00 -6.54
N LEU A 358 14.24 23.85 -5.83
CA LEU A 358 14.60 25.20 -6.25
C LEU A 358 15.70 25.25 -7.32
N GLY A 359 16.17 24.10 -7.80
CA GLY A 359 17.25 24.01 -8.79
C GLY A 359 18.65 24.33 -8.24
N ARG A 360 18.82 24.42 -6.91
CA ARG A 360 20.12 24.67 -6.24
C ARG A 360 20.91 23.36 -6.13
N VAL A 361 21.11 22.69 -7.26
CA VAL A 361 21.66 21.32 -7.35
C VAL A 361 23.05 21.22 -6.70
N GLU A 362 23.97 22.12 -7.03
CA GLU A 362 25.35 22.06 -6.51
C GLU A 362 25.40 22.23 -4.99
N GLU A 363 24.54 23.08 -4.45
CA GLU A 363 24.45 23.28 -3.00
C GLU A 363 23.82 22.06 -2.32
N ALA A 364 22.72 21.52 -2.87
CA ALA A 364 22.10 20.32 -2.35
C ALA A 364 23.09 19.15 -2.28
N VAL A 365 23.89 18.95 -3.34
CA VAL A 365 24.92 17.90 -3.39
C VAL A 365 26.05 18.17 -2.40
N ALA A 366 26.53 19.41 -2.28
CA ALA A 366 27.59 19.76 -1.34
C ALA A 366 27.13 19.58 0.11
N THR A 367 25.91 20.00 0.46
CA THR A 367 25.35 19.83 1.80
C THR A 367 25.12 18.34 2.11
N ALA A 368 24.58 17.58 1.15
CA ALA A 368 24.35 16.15 1.32
C ALA A 368 25.63 15.39 1.70
N GLN A 369 26.80 15.75 1.16
CA GLN A 369 28.07 15.13 1.55
C GLN A 369 28.43 15.28 3.04
N THR A 370 27.86 16.26 3.74
CA THR A 370 28.19 16.57 5.13
C THR A 370 27.07 16.28 6.13
N GLN A 371 25.82 16.38 5.70
CA GLN A 371 24.65 16.31 6.59
C GLN A 371 23.77 15.09 6.34
N MET A 372 23.80 14.49 5.14
CA MET A 372 23.01 13.30 4.82
C MET A 372 23.50 12.11 5.63
N SER A 373 22.57 11.45 6.32
CA SER A 373 22.86 10.41 7.30
C SER A 373 22.02 9.14 7.13
N THR A 374 20.96 9.18 6.32
CA THR A 374 20.07 8.02 6.09
C THR A 374 19.86 7.70 4.60
N MET A 375 19.47 6.46 4.30
CA MET A 375 19.08 6.06 2.93
C MET A 375 17.84 6.83 2.45
N GLU A 376 16.90 7.13 3.34
CA GLU A 376 15.64 7.82 3.03
C GLU A 376 15.89 9.27 2.57
N GLU A 377 16.82 9.97 3.22
CA GLU A 377 17.27 11.31 2.79
C GLU A 377 17.91 11.26 1.40
N ALA A 378 18.83 10.30 1.19
CA ALA A 378 19.51 10.13 -0.07
C ALA A 378 18.53 9.81 -1.20
N PHE A 379 17.57 8.93 -0.93
CA PHE A 379 16.58 8.53 -1.92
C PHE A 379 15.68 9.70 -2.31
N ALA A 380 15.16 10.44 -1.33
CA ALA A 380 14.30 11.59 -1.59
C ALA A 380 15.04 12.70 -2.37
N LEU A 381 16.29 13.00 -2.01
CA LEU A 381 17.10 13.97 -2.74
C LEU A 381 17.39 13.48 -4.17
N ALA A 382 17.77 12.21 -4.35
CA ALA A 382 18.07 11.66 -5.67
C ALA A 382 16.85 11.71 -6.61
N GLN A 383 15.65 11.39 -6.11
CA GLN A 383 14.40 11.52 -6.87
C GLN A 383 14.12 12.97 -7.27
N THR A 384 14.34 13.91 -6.35
CA THR A 384 14.17 15.35 -6.62
C THR A 384 15.15 15.82 -7.71
N LEU A 385 16.41 15.41 -7.63
CA LEU A 385 17.43 15.75 -8.64
C LEU A 385 17.12 15.13 -10.01
N GLN A 386 16.53 13.93 -10.04
CA GLN A 386 16.06 13.31 -11.28
C GLN A 386 14.95 14.13 -11.93
N GLN A 387 13.97 14.62 -11.16
CA GLN A 387 12.90 15.50 -11.67
C GLN A 387 13.47 16.80 -12.26
N GLN A 388 14.55 17.31 -11.68
CA GLN A 388 15.31 18.47 -12.19
C GLN A 388 16.26 18.15 -13.35
N LYS A 389 16.24 16.91 -13.86
CA LYS A 389 17.11 16.40 -14.93
C LYS A 389 18.61 16.43 -14.60
N ALA A 390 18.99 16.56 -13.33
CA ALA A 390 20.36 16.46 -12.84
C ALA A 390 20.75 14.99 -12.62
N LEU A 391 20.68 14.18 -13.68
CA LEU A 391 20.73 12.72 -13.60
C LEU A 391 22.05 12.18 -13.00
N GLN A 392 23.19 12.79 -13.35
CA GLN A 392 24.49 12.35 -12.82
C GLN A 392 24.62 12.63 -11.32
N GLN A 393 24.17 13.80 -10.86
CA GLN A 393 24.14 14.16 -9.45
C GLN A 393 23.16 13.27 -8.68
N ALA A 394 21.98 13.00 -9.25
CA ALA A 394 21.00 12.08 -8.70
C ALA A 394 21.58 10.68 -8.48
N LEU A 395 22.28 10.13 -9.48
CA LEU A 395 22.94 8.84 -9.36
C LEU A 395 24.02 8.85 -8.27
N ASN A 396 24.87 9.89 -8.23
CA ASN A 396 25.92 10.00 -7.24
C ASN A 396 25.37 10.02 -5.80
N ILE A 397 24.30 10.78 -5.56
CA ILE A 397 23.62 10.83 -4.26
C ILE A 397 23.04 9.47 -3.89
N ALA A 398 22.36 8.80 -4.82
CA ALA A 398 21.78 7.49 -4.55
C ALA A 398 22.84 6.42 -4.23
N LEU A 399 23.96 6.41 -4.96
CA LEU A 399 25.07 5.48 -4.69
C LEU A 399 25.73 5.75 -3.33
N GLN A 400 25.87 7.01 -2.92
CA GLN A 400 26.32 7.36 -1.57
C GLN A 400 25.32 6.91 -0.51
N GLY A 401 24.03 7.14 -0.77
CA GLY A 401 22.93 6.71 0.09
C GLY A 401 22.91 5.23 0.41
N LEU A 402 23.28 4.37 -0.55
CA LEU A 402 23.33 2.91 -0.36
C LEU A 402 24.34 2.47 0.72
N SER A 403 25.24 3.34 1.16
CA SER A 403 26.18 3.07 2.26
C SER A 403 25.70 3.55 3.63
N LEU A 404 24.59 4.29 3.69
CA LEU A 404 24.00 4.84 4.91
C LEU A 404 23.01 3.83 5.54
N PRO A 405 22.70 3.94 6.84
CA PRO A 405 21.63 3.15 7.45
C PRO A 405 20.25 3.55 6.89
N GLY A 406 19.34 2.59 6.75
CA GLY A 406 17.96 2.85 6.31
C GLY A 406 17.19 1.56 6.04
N LYS A 407 15.89 1.71 5.77
CA LYS A 407 14.95 0.59 5.50
C LYS A 407 14.66 0.41 4.01
N CYS A 408 14.96 1.42 3.19
CA CYS A 408 14.68 1.39 1.74
C CYS A 408 15.82 0.82 0.87
N GLN A 409 16.76 0.05 1.42
CA GLN A 409 17.94 -0.47 0.72
C GLN A 409 17.62 -1.11 -0.65
N HIS A 410 16.61 -1.99 -0.67
CA HIS A 410 16.19 -2.65 -1.91
C HIS A 410 15.64 -1.64 -2.92
N GLN A 411 14.70 -0.79 -2.50
CA GLN A 411 14.05 0.20 -3.37
C GLN A 411 15.05 1.21 -3.94
N LEU A 412 15.91 1.79 -3.08
CA LEU A 412 16.96 2.70 -3.48
C LEU A 412 17.96 2.02 -4.43
N GLY A 413 18.34 0.77 -4.15
CA GLY A 413 19.31 0.04 -4.98
C GLY A 413 18.79 -0.30 -6.37
N ILE A 414 17.51 -0.69 -6.49
CA ILE A 414 16.88 -0.90 -7.80
C ILE A 414 16.76 0.42 -8.56
N TRP A 415 16.27 1.47 -7.90
CA TRP A 415 16.11 2.78 -8.53
C TRP A 415 17.46 3.35 -9.01
N ALA A 416 18.51 3.25 -8.20
CA ALA A 416 19.85 3.69 -8.56
C ALA A 416 20.44 2.88 -9.71
N ALA A 417 20.15 1.58 -9.77
CA ALA A 417 20.60 0.73 -10.86
C ALA A 417 19.95 1.09 -12.19
N GLU A 418 18.62 1.28 -12.20
CA GLU A 418 17.89 1.67 -13.41
C GLU A 418 18.33 3.04 -13.92
N LEU A 419 18.60 3.98 -13.02
CA LEU A 419 19.17 5.27 -13.38
C LEU A 419 20.58 5.13 -13.97
N ALA A 420 21.43 4.26 -13.40
CA ALA A 420 22.75 3.99 -13.92
C ALA A 420 22.73 3.33 -15.30
N GLU A 421 21.80 2.39 -15.54
CA GLU A 421 21.58 1.78 -16.86
C GLU A 421 21.18 2.84 -17.89
N ASN A 422 20.29 3.77 -17.53
CA ASN A 422 19.88 4.88 -18.39
C ASN A 422 21.03 5.86 -18.71
N LEU A 423 22.05 5.91 -17.86
CA LEU A 423 23.26 6.73 -18.04
C LEU A 423 24.43 5.94 -18.67
N ASP A 424 24.18 4.71 -19.14
CA ASP A 424 25.19 3.78 -19.67
C ASP A 424 26.33 3.44 -18.68
N ASP A 425 26.14 3.66 -17.37
CA ASP A 425 27.09 3.26 -16.32
C ASP A 425 26.77 1.86 -15.79
N ILE A 426 27.17 0.87 -16.58
CA ILE A 426 26.94 -0.56 -16.28
C ILE A 426 27.60 -0.99 -14.97
N ASN A 427 28.73 -0.39 -14.59
CA ASN A 427 29.42 -0.75 -13.35
C ASN A 427 28.63 -0.27 -12.13
N ALA A 428 28.15 0.99 -12.15
CA ALA A 428 27.28 1.51 -11.11
C ALA A 428 25.97 0.72 -11.02
N ALA A 429 25.38 0.33 -12.16
CA ALA A 429 24.17 -0.49 -12.19
C ALA A 429 24.37 -1.84 -11.48
N ILE A 430 25.45 -2.55 -11.80
CA ILE A 430 25.77 -3.83 -11.15
C ILE A 430 26.01 -3.65 -9.65
N ILE A 431 26.73 -2.61 -9.23
CA ILE A 431 26.99 -2.33 -7.80
C ILE A 431 25.68 -2.08 -7.07
N ALA A 432 24.82 -1.21 -7.60
CA ALA A 432 23.54 -0.86 -6.97
C ALA A 432 22.60 -2.08 -6.88
N ARG A 433 22.46 -2.88 -7.95
CA ARG A 433 21.64 -4.11 -7.91
C ARG A 433 22.20 -5.14 -6.95
N LYS A 434 23.53 -5.28 -6.84
CA LYS A 434 24.13 -6.20 -5.87
C LYS A 434 23.80 -5.79 -4.43
N ILE A 435 23.77 -4.49 -4.13
CA ILE A 435 23.36 -3.99 -2.81
C ILE A 435 21.85 -4.21 -2.59
N ALA A 436 21.00 -3.98 -3.60
CA ALA A 436 19.57 -4.29 -3.51
C ALA A 436 19.34 -5.79 -3.22
N PHE A 437 20.04 -6.65 -3.95
CA PHE A 437 19.97 -8.11 -3.81
C PHE A 437 20.41 -8.60 -2.43
N GLN A 438 21.34 -7.90 -1.75
CA GLN A 438 21.71 -8.23 -0.37
C GLN A 438 20.55 -7.99 0.61
N GLY A 439 19.75 -6.94 0.39
CA GLY A 439 18.60 -6.61 1.23
C GLY A 439 17.40 -7.51 0.96
N ASN A 440 17.11 -7.79 -0.31
CA ASN A 440 16.02 -8.68 -0.69
C ASN A 440 16.34 -9.42 -2.01
N PRO A 441 16.90 -10.64 -1.95
CA PRO A 441 17.25 -11.40 -3.14
C PRO A 441 16.02 -11.80 -3.96
N THR A 442 16.00 -11.43 -5.23
CA THR A 442 15.00 -11.89 -6.20
C THR A 442 15.64 -12.65 -7.36
N TYR A 443 14.89 -13.55 -8.00
CA TYR A 443 15.38 -14.27 -9.18
C TYR A 443 15.54 -13.32 -10.39
N ASP A 444 14.68 -12.31 -10.52
CA ASP A 444 14.73 -11.36 -11.61
C ASP A 444 15.99 -10.47 -11.52
N ASP A 445 16.32 -9.97 -10.33
CA ASP A 445 17.55 -9.20 -10.14
C ASP A 445 18.80 -10.02 -10.43
N TYR A 446 18.81 -11.30 -10.03
CA TYR A 446 19.91 -12.20 -10.36
C TYR A 446 20.14 -12.30 -11.87
N ARG A 447 19.06 -12.46 -12.64
CA ARG A 447 19.12 -12.54 -14.11
C ARG A 447 19.52 -11.22 -14.77
N ILE A 448 19.07 -10.09 -14.22
CA ILE A 448 19.46 -8.78 -14.74
C ILE A 448 20.96 -8.58 -14.53
N ILE A 449 21.48 -8.88 -13.32
CA ILE A 449 22.93 -8.80 -13.05
C ILE A 449 23.71 -9.75 -13.96
N GLU A 450 23.22 -10.98 -14.20
CA GLU A 450 23.83 -11.93 -15.15
C GLU A 450 23.98 -11.33 -16.56
N ASN A 451 22.90 -10.72 -17.07
CA ASN A 451 22.88 -10.11 -18.39
C ASN A 451 23.82 -8.88 -18.49
N LEU A 452 23.88 -8.06 -17.45
CA LEU A 452 24.72 -6.86 -17.39
C LEU A 452 26.21 -7.22 -17.27
N ALA A 453 26.54 -8.24 -16.47
CA ALA A 453 27.92 -8.59 -16.10
C ALA A 453 28.77 -9.13 -17.26
N LYS A 454 28.14 -9.78 -18.26
CA LYS A 454 28.82 -10.36 -19.44
C LYS A 454 30.09 -11.14 -19.06
N GLU A 455 31.27 -10.68 -19.48
CA GLU A 455 32.55 -11.35 -19.25
C GLU A 455 32.94 -11.40 -17.76
N ASN A 456 32.46 -10.47 -16.93
CA ASN A 456 32.73 -10.43 -15.49
C ASN A 456 31.74 -11.28 -14.66
N TRP A 457 30.82 -12.00 -15.32
CA TRP A 457 29.78 -12.78 -14.64
C TRP A 457 30.33 -13.78 -13.65
N VAL A 458 31.46 -14.45 -13.96
CA VAL A 458 32.04 -15.48 -13.10
C VAL A 458 32.36 -14.96 -11.70
N ASN A 459 32.92 -13.75 -11.60
CA ASN A 459 33.28 -13.15 -10.32
C ASN A 459 32.02 -12.68 -9.56
N ILE A 460 31.13 -11.98 -10.24
CA ILE A 460 29.91 -11.43 -9.65
C ILE A 460 28.98 -12.55 -9.17
N LYS A 461 28.84 -13.62 -9.95
CA LYS A 461 28.08 -14.80 -9.58
C LYS A 461 28.53 -15.40 -8.25
N SER A 462 29.85 -15.57 -8.08
CA SER A 462 30.40 -16.14 -6.86
C SER A 462 29.95 -15.36 -5.63
N ASP A 463 30.00 -14.03 -5.72
CA ASP A 463 29.57 -13.14 -4.64
C ASP A 463 28.06 -13.25 -4.37
N LEU A 464 27.21 -13.23 -5.42
CA LEU A 464 25.76 -13.33 -5.28
C LEU A 464 25.33 -14.66 -4.65
N LEU A 465 25.96 -15.76 -5.04
CA LEU A 465 25.68 -17.08 -4.47
C LEU A 465 26.14 -17.18 -3.01
N GLN A 466 27.24 -16.51 -2.65
CA GLN A 466 27.65 -16.42 -1.24
C GLN A 466 26.63 -15.64 -0.42
N ILE A 467 26.17 -14.49 -0.91
CA ILE A 467 25.10 -13.69 -0.27
C ILE A 467 23.85 -14.56 -0.06
N LEU A 468 23.43 -15.28 -1.10
CA LEU A 468 22.24 -16.13 -1.07
C LEU A 468 22.33 -17.28 -0.04
N ARG A 469 23.54 -17.81 0.20
CA ARG A 469 23.78 -18.83 1.23
C ARG A 469 23.73 -18.25 2.64
N THR A 470 24.16 -17.00 2.83
CA THR A 470 24.25 -16.37 4.16
C THR A 470 22.97 -15.67 4.60
N VAL A 471 22.14 -15.23 3.67
CA VAL A 471 20.91 -14.48 4.01
C VAL A 471 19.87 -15.37 4.69
N THR A 472 19.33 -14.87 5.81
CA THR A 472 18.35 -15.56 6.68
C THR A 472 16.99 -14.86 6.74
N MET A 473 16.71 -13.95 5.80
CA MET A 473 15.45 -13.20 5.76
C MET A 473 14.25 -14.12 5.51
N TYR A 474 13.09 -13.76 6.06
CA TYR A 474 11.83 -14.45 5.79
C TYR A 474 11.35 -14.19 4.34
N GLY A 475 10.60 -15.13 3.75
CA GLY A 475 9.97 -14.94 2.44
C GLY A 475 10.86 -15.16 1.21
N ILE A 476 12.17 -15.37 1.36
CA ILE A 476 13.10 -15.50 0.22
C ILE A 476 13.33 -16.94 -0.27
N THR A 477 12.73 -17.94 0.38
CA THR A 477 13.02 -19.36 0.12
C THR A 477 12.80 -19.75 -1.33
N GLU A 478 11.74 -19.21 -1.96
CA GLU A 478 11.47 -19.45 -3.37
C GLU A 478 12.55 -18.84 -4.27
N ALA A 479 12.95 -17.58 -4.03
CA ALA A 479 14.04 -16.96 -4.77
C ALA A 479 15.35 -17.75 -4.65
N LYS A 480 15.69 -18.22 -3.43
CA LYS A 480 16.86 -19.08 -3.20
C LYS A 480 16.81 -20.35 -4.05
N VAL A 481 15.68 -21.07 -4.01
CA VAL A 481 15.48 -22.28 -4.79
C VAL A 481 15.61 -22.00 -6.28
N ASN A 482 14.96 -20.95 -6.79
CA ASN A 482 14.98 -20.60 -8.21
C ASN A 482 16.40 -20.33 -8.70
N ILE A 483 17.18 -19.55 -7.95
CA ILE A 483 18.56 -19.21 -8.30
C ILE A 483 19.47 -20.44 -8.21
N PHE A 484 19.38 -21.25 -7.14
CA PHE A 484 20.20 -22.46 -7.03
C PHE A 484 19.89 -23.49 -8.12
N LEU A 485 18.62 -23.64 -8.50
CA LEU A 485 18.24 -24.51 -9.61
C LEU A 485 18.73 -23.97 -10.96
N HIS A 486 18.67 -22.65 -11.18
CA HIS A 486 19.22 -21.99 -12.38
C HIS A 486 20.72 -22.28 -12.53
N GLU A 487 21.47 -22.25 -11.44
CA GLU A 487 22.91 -22.54 -11.42
C GLU A 487 23.26 -24.04 -11.35
N GLY A 488 22.27 -24.93 -11.33
CA GLY A 488 22.49 -26.38 -11.18
C GLY A 488 23.01 -26.80 -9.79
N LEU A 489 22.91 -25.93 -8.79
CA LEU A 489 23.31 -26.15 -7.41
C LEU A 489 22.22 -26.90 -6.63
N ILE A 490 21.97 -28.14 -7.05
CA ILE A 490 20.85 -28.96 -6.56
C ILE A 490 20.93 -29.22 -5.06
N ILE A 491 22.14 -29.38 -4.50
CA ILE A 491 22.32 -29.62 -3.05
C ILE A 491 21.94 -28.38 -2.24
N ASP A 492 22.34 -27.19 -2.67
CA ASP A 492 21.93 -25.93 -2.02
C ASP A 492 20.40 -25.74 -2.09
N ALA A 493 19.77 -26.08 -3.21
CA ALA A 493 18.32 -26.04 -3.37
C ALA A 493 17.60 -27.04 -2.44
N ILE A 494 18.14 -28.26 -2.28
CA ILE A 494 17.64 -29.26 -1.34
C ILE A 494 17.68 -28.72 0.10
N SER A 495 18.79 -28.12 0.51
CA SER A 495 18.93 -27.54 1.86
C SER A 495 17.86 -26.48 2.16
N CYS A 496 17.43 -25.70 1.17
CA CYS A 496 16.40 -24.67 1.34
C CYS A 496 15.01 -25.26 1.63
N VAL A 497 14.70 -26.45 1.11
CA VAL A 497 13.35 -27.03 1.18
C VAL A 497 13.23 -28.21 2.15
N ASN A 498 14.34 -28.72 2.69
CA ASN A 498 14.38 -29.96 3.46
C ASN A 498 13.45 -29.92 4.70
N GLU A 499 13.45 -28.79 5.40
CA GLU A 499 12.69 -28.55 6.63
C GLU A 499 11.25 -28.07 6.35
N LEU A 500 10.92 -27.71 5.10
CA LEU A 500 9.62 -27.13 4.78
C LEU A 500 8.47 -28.13 4.96
N HIS A 501 7.35 -27.59 5.47
CA HIS A 501 6.10 -28.32 5.60
C HIS A 501 5.46 -28.61 4.24
N SER A 502 4.55 -29.60 4.24
CA SER A 502 3.82 -30.04 3.04
C SER A 502 2.96 -28.96 2.38
N TYR A 503 2.67 -27.84 3.06
CA TYR A 503 2.01 -26.68 2.47
C TYR A 503 2.84 -26.00 1.36
N ASN A 504 4.16 -26.22 1.33
CA ASN A 504 5.06 -25.74 0.28
C ASN A 504 5.33 -26.83 -0.78
N SER A 505 4.33 -27.68 -1.06
CA SER A 505 4.48 -28.87 -1.91
C SER A 505 5.01 -28.53 -3.31
N GLU A 506 4.52 -27.45 -3.92
CA GLU A 506 4.94 -27.00 -5.25
C GLU A 506 6.45 -26.71 -5.31
N LEU A 507 6.96 -25.93 -4.37
CA LEU A 507 8.38 -25.58 -4.31
C LEU A 507 9.26 -26.82 -4.06
N ILE A 508 8.82 -27.70 -3.16
CA ILE A 508 9.51 -28.97 -2.89
C ILE A 508 9.51 -29.87 -4.13
N TYR A 509 8.40 -29.96 -4.86
CA TYR A 509 8.30 -30.78 -6.09
C TYR A 509 9.28 -30.30 -7.16
N ARG A 510 9.44 -28.99 -7.34
CA ARG A 510 10.39 -28.41 -8.29
C ARG A 510 11.83 -28.84 -7.96
N VAL A 511 12.21 -28.79 -6.68
CA VAL A 511 13.54 -29.27 -6.23
C VAL A 511 13.67 -30.79 -6.41
N MET A 512 12.62 -31.56 -6.10
CA MET A 512 12.62 -33.02 -6.29
C MET A 512 12.83 -33.40 -7.75
N ASP A 513 12.15 -32.75 -8.69
CA ASP A 513 12.30 -33.04 -10.12
C ASP A 513 13.74 -32.85 -10.59
N ALA A 514 14.39 -31.77 -10.15
CA ALA A 514 15.80 -31.53 -10.43
C ALA A 514 16.73 -32.52 -9.70
N ALA A 515 16.35 -32.97 -8.49
CA ALA A 515 17.14 -33.86 -7.66
C ALA A 515 17.05 -35.35 -8.05
N ILE A 516 16.09 -35.78 -8.88
CA ILE A 516 15.92 -37.20 -9.27
C ILE A 516 17.22 -37.85 -9.76
N SER A 517 18.02 -37.12 -10.56
CA SER A 517 19.26 -37.66 -11.13
C SER A 517 20.50 -37.44 -10.26
N VAL A 518 20.44 -36.48 -9.32
CA VAL A 518 21.58 -36.04 -8.51
C VAL A 518 21.55 -36.65 -7.11
N ASN A 519 20.38 -36.70 -6.49
CA ASN A 519 20.16 -37.25 -5.16
C ASN A 519 18.80 -37.98 -5.08
N PRO A 520 18.66 -39.13 -5.77
CA PRO A 520 17.42 -39.91 -5.80
C PRO A 520 17.00 -40.41 -4.42
N GLU A 521 17.95 -40.70 -3.53
CA GLU A 521 17.66 -41.21 -2.19
C GLU A 521 16.93 -40.16 -1.34
N TRP A 522 17.38 -38.90 -1.39
CA TRP A 522 16.66 -37.81 -0.74
C TRP A 522 15.24 -37.67 -1.29
N VAL A 523 15.04 -37.73 -2.61
CA VAL A 523 13.68 -37.65 -3.20
C VAL A 523 12.80 -38.79 -2.71
N ILE A 524 13.34 -40.02 -2.65
CA ILE A 524 12.63 -41.20 -2.15
C ILE A 524 12.22 -41.01 -0.69
N GLU A 525 13.17 -40.76 0.21
CA GLU A 525 12.92 -40.63 1.65
C GLU A 525 11.91 -39.52 1.95
N ASN A 526 12.14 -38.35 1.36
CA ASN A 526 11.41 -37.12 1.65
C ASN A 526 9.97 -37.18 1.08
N SER A 527 9.78 -37.87 -0.05
CA SER A 527 8.47 -38.15 -0.64
C SER A 527 7.70 -39.21 0.15
N ARG A 528 8.33 -40.32 0.51
CA ARG A 528 7.71 -41.41 1.28
C ARG A 528 7.19 -40.90 2.62
N ARG A 529 8.03 -40.18 3.37
CA ARG A 529 7.67 -39.59 4.66
C ARG A 529 6.42 -38.70 4.59
N ARG A 530 6.29 -37.87 3.54
CA ARG A 530 5.13 -36.98 3.37
C ARG A 530 3.89 -37.74 2.91
N ALA A 531 4.04 -38.68 1.97
CA ALA A 531 2.95 -39.53 1.52
C ALA A 531 2.35 -40.35 2.67
N GLU A 532 3.20 -41.03 3.45
CA GLU A 532 2.81 -41.87 4.58
C GLU A 532 2.08 -41.05 5.66
N LYS A 533 2.61 -39.88 6.04
CA LYS A 533 1.95 -38.97 7.00
C LYS A 533 0.53 -38.60 6.57
N ILE A 534 0.31 -38.30 5.30
CA ILE A 534 -1.02 -37.95 4.76
C ILE A 534 -1.93 -39.18 4.76
N MET A 535 -1.41 -40.34 4.31
CA MET A 535 -2.19 -41.57 4.27
C MET A 535 -2.62 -41.98 5.68
N ASP A 536 -1.71 -41.97 6.67
CA ASP A 536 -1.94 -42.37 8.05
C ASP A 536 -2.97 -41.49 8.78
N ALA A 537 -3.00 -40.19 8.49
CA ALA A 537 -3.98 -39.27 9.07
C ALA A 537 -5.45 -39.61 8.73
N GLY A 538 -5.69 -40.46 7.72
CA GLY A 538 -7.03 -40.99 7.43
C GLY A 538 -8.00 -39.99 6.78
N LYS A 539 -7.58 -38.75 6.53
CA LYS A 539 -8.38 -37.70 5.91
C LYS A 539 -8.44 -37.86 4.39
N SER A 540 -9.58 -38.34 3.89
CA SER A 540 -9.72 -38.77 2.49
C SER A 540 -9.61 -37.64 1.45
N GLU A 541 -9.74 -36.38 1.86
CA GLU A 541 -9.58 -35.19 1.02
C GLU A 541 -8.15 -35.01 0.52
N TYR A 542 -7.13 -35.37 1.32
CA TYR A 542 -5.70 -35.19 0.99
C TYR A 542 -5.06 -36.38 0.27
N TYR A 543 -5.80 -37.46 -0.02
CA TYR A 543 -5.20 -38.64 -0.66
C TYR A 543 -4.64 -38.39 -2.06
N ARG A 544 -5.12 -37.36 -2.77
CA ARG A 544 -4.52 -36.94 -4.04
C ARG A 544 -3.09 -36.43 -3.83
N ASP A 545 -2.87 -35.61 -2.81
CA ASP A 545 -1.54 -35.08 -2.49
C ASP A 545 -0.57 -36.21 -2.14
N ALA A 546 -1.01 -37.21 -1.36
CA ALA A 546 -0.20 -38.40 -1.07
C ALA A 546 0.26 -39.12 -2.34
N VAL A 547 -0.61 -39.22 -3.35
CA VAL A 547 -0.27 -39.88 -4.63
C VAL A 547 0.73 -39.05 -5.42
N GLU A 548 0.65 -37.71 -5.41
CA GLU A 548 1.65 -36.85 -6.05
C GLU A 548 3.05 -37.04 -5.42
N TRP A 549 3.15 -37.12 -4.09
CA TRP A 549 4.40 -37.48 -3.43
C TRP A 549 4.92 -38.86 -3.88
N LEU A 550 4.05 -39.86 -3.96
CA LEU A 550 4.45 -41.21 -4.40
C LEU A 550 4.91 -41.24 -5.86
N LYS A 551 4.38 -40.39 -6.74
CA LYS A 551 4.87 -40.26 -8.12
C LYS A 551 6.32 -39.77 -8.15
N LYS A 552 6.70 -38.81 -7.29
CA LYS A 552 8.09 -38.35 -7.16
C LYS A 552 8.99 -39.47 -6.64
N ALA A 553 8.56 -40.21 -5.62
CA ALA A 553 9.29 -41.38 -5.12
C ALA A 553 9.51 -42.43 -6.22
N ARG A 554 8.46 -42.78 -6.97
CA ARG A 554 8.54 -43.72 -8.09
C ARG A 554 9.55 -43.26 -9.13
N ALA A 555 9.49 -42.00 -9.55
CA ALA A 555 10.42 -41.45 -10.53
C ALA A 555 11.88 -41.59 -10.08
N ALA A 556 12.17 -41.29 -8.81
CA ALA A 556 13.51 -41.46 -8.23
C ALA A 556 13.97 -42.92 -8.10
N TYR A 557 13.07 -43.85 -7.72
CA TYR A 557 13.37 -45.29 -7.74
C TYR A 557 13.69 -45.79 -9.14
N LEU A 558 12.94 -45.34 -10.15
CA LEU A 558 13.19 -45.73 -11.54
C LEU A 558 14.52 -45.17 -12.05
N ALA A 559 14.81 -43.90 -11.78
CA ALA A 559 16.06 -43.24 -12.18
C ALA A 559 17.30 -43.87 -11.52
N SER A 560 17.16 -44.40 -10.31
CA SER A 560 18.23 -45.11 -9.58
C SER A 560 18.29 -46.62 -9.86
N ASN A 561 17.55 -47.14 -10.85
CA ASN A 561 17.47 -48.56 -11.20
C ASN A 561 16.93 -49.48 -10.07
N GLN A 562 16.18 -48.93 -9.12
CA GLN A 562 15.61 -49.61 -7.96
C GLN A 562 14.13 -50.00 -8.18
N GLN A 563 13.81 -50.51 -9.37
CA GLN A 563 12.43 -50.88 -9.76
C GLN A 563 11.82 -51.97 -8.88
N ALA A 564 12.62 -52.94 -8.44
CA ALA A 564 12.18 -54.01 -7.55
C ALA A 564 11.78 -53.46 -6.17
N GLU A 565 12.53 -52.48 -5.67
CA GLU A 565 12.27 -51.82 -4.39
C GLU A 565 11.01 -50.97 -4.42
N TRP A 566 10.80 -50.21 -5.51
CA TRP A 566 9.53 -49.52 -5.73
C TRP A 566 8.35 -50.49 -5.70
N LYS A 567 8.43 -51.61 -6.43
CA LYS A 567 7.36 -52.61 -6.44
C LYS A 567 7.10 -53.14 -5.04
N ARG A 568 8.14 -53.50 -4.29
CA ARG A 568 8.01 -54.00 -2.91
C ARG A 568 7.33 -52.98 -2.01
N TYR A 569 7.80 -51.73 -2.02
CA TYR A 569 7.24 -50.63 -1.24
C TYR A 569 5.78 -50.35 -1.60
N TYR A 570 5.46 -50.30 -2.89
CA TYR A 570 4.11 -50.08 -3.39
C TYR A 570 3.13 -51.18 -2.96
N HIS A 571 3.53 -52.45 -3.01
CA HIS A 571 2.69 -53.56 -2.52
C HIS A 571 2.46 -53.45 -1.00
N GLN A 572 3.49 -53.10 -0.23
CA GLN A 572 3.37 -52.88 1.22
C GLN A 572 2.35 -51.78 1.55
N LEU A 573 2.35 -50.66 0.81
CA LEU A 573 1.36 -49.59 0.99
C LEU A 573 -0.07 -50.08 0.72
N MET A 574 -0.26 -50.91 -0.31
CA MET A 574 -1.56 -51.49 -0.63
C MET A 574 -2.07 -52.44 0.46
N GLU A 575 -1.19 -53.18 1.13
CA GLU A 575 -1.54 -54.06 2.24
C GLU A 575 -1.94 -53.26 3.49
N ILE A 576 -1.13 -52.26 3.88
CA ILE A 576 -1.37 -51.45 5.09
C ILE A 576 -2.64 -50.61 4.95
N HIS A 577 -2.88 -50.04 3.77
CA HIS A 577 -3.99 -49.10 3.53
C HIS A 577 -5.18 -49.69 2.77
N GLY A 578 -5.24 -51.02 2.59
CA GLY A 578 -6.24 -51.70 1.76
C GLY A 578 -7.71 -51.42 2.11
N ARG A 579 -8.00 -50.97 3.34
CA ARG A 579 -9.35 -50.60 3.79
C ARG A 579 -9.79 -49.19 3.35
N LYS A 580 -8.85 -48.33 2.90
CA LYS A 580 -9.10 -46.94 2.48
C LYS A 580 -9.50 -46.90 1.00
N ARG A 581 -10.78 -47.16 0.70
CA ARG A 581 -11.31 -47.34 -0.67
C ARG A 581 -10.89 -46.24 -1.66
N LYS A 582 -11.03 -44.96 -1.28
CA LYS A 582 -10.66 -43.81 -2.13
C LYS A 582 -9.15 -43.75 -2.44
N LEU A 583 -8.30 -44.07 -1.46
CA LEU A 583 -6.86 -44.15 -1.67
C LEU A 583 -6.49 -45.31 -2.61
N MET A 584 -7.10 -46.48 -2.42
CA MET A 584 -6.87 -47.65 -3.28
C MET A 584 -7.30 -47.43 -4.73
N GLU A 585 -8.37 -46.67 -4.96
CA GLU A 585 -8.78 -46.25 -6.30
C GLU A 585 -7.72 -45.38 -6.97
N LEU A 586 -7.17 -44.39 -6.25
CA LEU A 586 -6.12 -43.52 -6.77
C LEU A 586 -4.80 -44.28 -7.03
N LEU A 587 -4.41 -45.19 -6.13
CA LEU A 587 -3.19 -45.99 -6.29
C LEU A 587 -3.29 -46.93 -7.50
N ARG A 588 -4.45 -47.54 -7.78
CA ARG A 588 -4.63 -48.46 -8.92
C ARG A 588 -4.60 -47.80 -10.30
N GLN A 589 -4.46 -46.48 -10.38
CA GLN A 589 -4.32 -45.78 -11.66
C GLN A 589 -3.02 -46.19 -12.38
N LYS A 590 -3.05 -46.30 -13.72
CA LYS A 590 -1.94 -46.80 -14.56
C LYS A 590 -0.58 -46.12 -14.34
N VAL A 591 -0.56 -44.92 -13.75
CA VAL A 591 0.66 -44.13 -13.51
C VAL A 591 1.50 -44.67 -12.34
N MET A 592 0.90 -45.47 -11.44
CA MET A 592 1.54 -45.93 -10.19
C MET A 592 2.09 -47.36 -10.23
N GLY A 593 1.63 -48.18 -11.18
CA GLY A 593 2.01 -49.59 -11.35
C GLY A 593 3.40 -49.84 -11.91
#